data_AF-A0A2D8UAE6-F1
#
_entry.id   AF-A0A2D8UAE6-F1
#
_cell.length_a   1.000
_cell.length_b   1.000
_cell.length_c   1.000
_cell.angle_alpha   90.00
_cell.angle_beta   90.00
_cell.angle_gamma   90.00
#
_symmetry.space_group_name_H-M   'P 1'
#
loop_
_entity.id
_entity.type
_entity.pdbx_description
1 polymer ?
#
loop_
_entity_poly.entity_id
_entity_poly.type
_entity_poly.pdbx_seq_one_letter_code
_entity_poly.pdbx_strand_id
1 'polypeptide(L)'
;MYRFTIVNPQRQHRFACTPAQFLTNLQQTQNFLLASELFAFEMKMPPIADVIDILRRDDETRVRSPVETIKDEEGELTRWVRTAPIEELIDTGGFAMSNFELSRFYEPNNFLHEFQDRIMIPWRTFLSQQGYTWQRCAPYIFISMPGISSTFHADYSHVLAWQVYGEKTFNGFWEPEKYAPIEDVVIRGKAPRSIEVPAHDPKDVLSYKMKPGDVLWNQLLTPHWVVAGIDEPAFSINISHGGVRHRGMFLANEKLLRERWQSYPDEAWVDDLRY
;
A
#
# COMPACT_ATOMS: atom_id res chain seq x y z
N MET A 1 -18.28 10.83 24.06
CA MET A 1 -18.10 12.18 23.48
C MET A 1 -16.61 12.38 23.27
N TYR A 2 -16.07 11.91 22.14
CA TYR A 2 -14.63 11.97 21.85
C TYR A 2 -14.28 13.34 21.28
N ARG A 3 -13.39 14.06 21.97
CA ARG A 3 -12.87 15.36 21.54
C ARG A 3 -11.82 15.13 20.45
N PHE A 4 -12.08 15.64 19.26
CA PHE A 4 -11.05 15.80 18.23
C PHE A 4 -9.98 16.75 18.77
N THR A 5 -8.78 16.23 18.97
CA THR A 5 -7.63 17.05 19.36
C THR A 5 -7.07 17.67 18.09
N ILE A 6 -7.08 19.00 18.05
CA ILE A 6 -6.55 19.81 16.95
C ILE A 6 -5.06 19.47 16.78
N VAL A 7 -4.70 19.04 15.57
CA VAL A 7 -3.35 18.68 15.14
C VAL A 7 -2.42 19.90 15.20
N ASN A 8 -1.22 19.69 15.73
CA ASN A 8 -0.17 20.69 15.93
C ASN A 8 0.23 21.37 14.60
N PRO A 9 0.18 22.72 14.46
CA PRO A 9 0.37 23.44 13.20
C PRO A 9 1.80 23.46 12.62
N GLN A 10 2.75 22.68 13.17
CA GLN A 10 4.16 22.65 12.72
C GLN A 10 4.60 21.34 12.02
N ARG A 11 3.71 20.35 11.84
CA ARG A 11 4.03 19.12 11.08
C ARG A 11 3.27 19.16 9.75
N GLN A 12 3.93 19.68 8.71
CA GLN A 12 3.36 19.69 7.37
C GLN A 12 3.50 18.33 6.70
N HIS A 13 2.43 17.90 6.03
CA HIS A 13 2.46 16.79 5.11
C HIS A 13 3.59 16.98 4.08
N ARG A 14 4.29 15.90 3.77
CA ARG A 14 5.32 15.93 2.73
C ARG A 14 4.67 15.70 1.38
N PHE A 15 5.11 16.48 0.39
CA PHE A 15 4.65 16.41 -0.99
C PHE A 15 5.84 16.41 -1.95
N ALA A 16 5.70 15.71 -3.07
CA ALA A 16 6.62 15.77 -4.19
C ALA A 16 5.87 16.25 -5.44
N CYS A 17 6.19 17.46 -5.91
CA CYS A 17 5.66 18.06 -7.15
C CYS A 17 6.71 18.05 -8.28
N THR A 18 7.97 17.74 -7.96
CA THR A 18 9.09 17.73 -8.90
C THR A 18 9.99 16.51 -8.66
N PRO A 19 10.78 16.07 -9.65
CA PRO A 19 11.72 14.96 -9.46
C PRO A 19 12.75 15.20 -8.33
N ALA A 20 13.17 16.46 -8.14
CA ALA A 20 14.10 16.83 -7.06
C ALA A 20 13.46 16.69 -5.66
N GLN A 21 12.18 17.07 -5.53
CA GLN A 21 11.44 16.84 -4.28
C GLN A 21 11.17 15.36 -4.04
N PHE A 22 10.88 14.60 -5.11
CA PHE A 22 10.75 13.14 -5.02
C PHE A 22 12.02 12.51 -4.45
N LEU A 23 13.19 12.83 -5.00
CA LEU A 23 14.47 12.35 -4.46
C LEU A 23 14.73 12.79 -3.02
N THR A 24 14.46 14.06 -2.70
CA THR A 24 14.62 14.59 -1.34
C THR A 24 13.76 13.80 -0.33
N ASN A 25 12.50 13.54 -0.68
CA ASN A 25 11.60 12.77 0.18
C ASN A 25 12.01 11.29 0.26
N LEU A 26 12.55 10.71 -0.82
CA LEU A 26 13.07 9.33 -0.82
C LEU A 26 14.23 9.11 0.15
N GLN A 27 14.96 10.15 0.52
CA GLN A 27 16.03 10.11 1.52
C GLN A 27 15.51 10.15 2.97
N GLN A 28 14.21 10.33 3.15
CA GLN A 28 13.55 10.38 4.46
C GLN A 28 12.88 9.04 4.77
N THR A 29 12.42 8.87 6.02
CA THR A 29 11.71 7.66 6.46
C THR A 29 10.19 7.84 6.51
N GLN A 30 9.68 9.05 6.30
CA GLN A 30 8.24 9.31 6.31
C GLN A 30 7.62 9.12 4.93
N ASN A 31 6.37 8.68 4.93
CA ASN A 31 5.53 8.66 3.74
C ASN A 31 5.27 10.09 3.24
N PHE A 32 4.96 10.22 1.96
CA PHE A 32 4.69 11.51 1.33
C PHE A 32 3.74 11.36 0.14
N LEU A 33 3.05 12.43 -0.21
CA LEU A 33 2.14 12.48 -1.35
C LEU A 33 2.88 12.86 -2.63
N LEU A 34 2.44 12.29 -3.76
CA LEU A 34 2.86 12.67 -5.10
C LEU A 34 1.80 13.58 -5.69
N ALA A 35 2.22 14.74 -6.18
CA ALA A 35 1.32 15.66 -6.87
C ALA A 35 1.15 15.22 -8.33
N SER A 36 -0.02 15.46 -8.92
CA SER A 36 -0.29 15.09 -10.31
C SER A 36 0.59 15.83 -11.31
N GLU A 37 1.13 16.99 -10.95
CA GLU A 37 2.12 17.74 -11.73
C GLU A 37 3.46 16.99 -11.85
N LEU A 38 3.79 16.13 -10.88
CA LEU A 38 4.96 15.27 -10.97
C LEU A 38 4.69 14.10 -11.92
N PHE A 39 3.58 13.41 -11.70
CA PHE A 39 3.15 12.28 -12.50
C PHE A 39 1.64 12.04 -12.30
N ALA A 40 0.89 12.03 -13.39
CA ALA A 40 -0.55 11.81 -13.37
C ALA A 40 -0.87 10.30 -13.44
N PHE A 41 -1.51 9.77 -12.41
CA PHE A 41 -2.08 8.42 -12.40
C PHE A 41 -3.55 8.50 -12.82
N GLU A 42 -3.81 8.30 -14.11
CA GLU A 42 -5.15 8.43 -14.67
C GLU A 42 -5.47 7.24 -15.58
N MET A 43 -6.55 6.53 -15.23
CA MET A 43 -7.15 5.51 -16.07
C MET A 43 -8.63 5.42 -15.73
N LYS A 44 -9.48 5.24 -16.75
CA LYS A 44 -10.90 5.01 -16.52
C LYS A 44 -11.09 3.62 -15.91
N MET A 45 -11.71 3.59 -14.73
CA MET A 45 -12.08 2.35 -14.05
C MET A 45 -13.59 2.11 -14.18
N PRO A 46 -14.03 0.85 -14.22
CA PRO A 46 -15.45 0.54 -14.10
C PRO A 46 -15.95 0.89 -12.69
N PRO A 47 -17.28 0.95 -12.49
CA PRO A 47 -17.88 1.06 -11.17
C PRO A 47 -17.28 0.08 -10.16
N ILE A 48 -17.15 0.51 -8.91
CA ILE A 48 -16.51 -0.32 -7.86
C ILE A 48 -17.22 -1.67 -7.66
N ALA A 49 -18.55 -1.71 -7.79
CA ALA A 49 -19.33 -2.94 -7.71
C ALA A 49 -18.89 -3.95 -8.77
N ASP A 50 -18.63 -3.51 -10.00
CA ASP A 50 -18.15 -4.36 -11.09
C ASP A 50 -16.73 -4.87 -10.81
N VAL A 51 -15.85 -4.02 -10.27
CA VAL A 51 -14.49 -4.44 -9.89
C VAL A 51 -14.54 -5.51 -8.80
N ILE A 52 -15.37 -5.31 -7.77
CA ILE A 52 -15.57 -6.30 -6.70
C ILE A 52 -16.13 -7.60 -7.27
N ASP A 53 -17.13 -7.52 -8.17
CA ASP A 53 -17.77 -8.69 -8.78
C ASP A 53 -16.81 -9.48 -9.68
N ILE A 54 -15.90 -8.80 -10.39
CA ILE A 54 -14.82 -9.44 -11.15
C ILE A 54 -13.84 -10.11 -10.19
N LEU A 55 -13.28 -9.37 -9.24
CA LEU A 55 -12.20 -9.86 -8.38
C LEU A 55 -12.66 -10.98 -7.46
N ARG A 56 -13.88 -10.93 -6.91
CA ARG A 56 -14.36 -11.97 -6.00
C ARG A 56 -14.47 -13.32 -6.69
N ARG A 57 -14.62 -13.38 -8.02
CA ARG A 57 -14.68 -14.64 -8.78
C ARG A 57 -13.32 -15.22 -9.12
N ASP A 58 -12.26 -14.41 -9.04
CA ASP A 58 -10.89 -14.82 -9.33
C ASP A 58 -10.30 -15.66 -8.18
N ASP A 59 -9.69 -16.80 -8.48
CA ASP A 59 -9.14 -17.73 -7.49
C ASP A 59 -7.89 -17.20 -6.78
N GLU A 60 -7.16 -16.26 -7.39
CA GLU A 60 -5.99 -15.60 -6.78
C GLU A 60 -6.37 -14.43 -5.88
N THR A 61 -7.63 -14.00 -5.90
CA THR A 61 -8.13 -12.99 -4.96
C THR A 61 -8.23 -13.56 -3.55
N ARG A 62 -7.51 -12.91 -2.63
CA ARG A 62 -7.56 -13.22 -1.19
C ARG A 62 -8.62 -12.37 -0.52
N VAL A 63 -9.47 -13.00 0.27
CA VAL A 63 -10.47 -12.38 1.14
C VAL A 63 -9.99 -12.45 2.59
N ARG A 64 -10.20 -11.38 3.37
CA ARG A 64 -9.83 -11.33 4.79
C ARG A 64 -10.87 -10.61 5.62
N SER A 65 -11.15 -11.13 6.82
CA SER A 65 -11.83 -10.39 7.89
C SER A 65 -10.78 -9.68 8.75
N PRO A 66 -10.97 -8.39 9.13
CA PRO A 66 -10.09 -7.72 10.08
C PRO A 66 -10.37 -8.08 11.54
N VAL A 67 -11.51 -8.72 11.84
CA VAL A 67 -11.96 -9.01 13.22
C VAL A 67 -11.51 -10.39 13.70
N GLU A 68 -11.21 -11.32 12.78
CA GLU A 68 -10.90 -12.69 13.15
C GLU A 68 -9.40 -12.92 13.32
N THR A 69 -9.01 -13.25 14.56
CA THR A 69 -7.73 -13.91 14.89
C THR A 69 -7.68 -15.36 14.40
N ILE A 70 -8.83 -15.91 14.03
CA ILE A 70 -9.00 -17.26 13.52
C ILE A 70 -8.77 -17.19 12.01
N LYS A 71 -7.93 -18.06 11.47
CA LYS A 71 -7.89 -18.28 10.01
C LYS A 71 -9.33 -18.58 9.57
N ASP A 72 -9.71 -18.23 8.35
CA ASP A 72 -10.96 -18.69 7.74
C ASP A 72 -10.91 -20.24 7.64
N GLU A 73 -11.13 -20.93 8.77
CA GLU A 73 -10.77 -22.34 9.02
C GLU A 73 -11.58 -23.29 8.11
N GLU A 74 -12.69 -22.80 7.54
CA GLU A 74 -13.56 -23.53 6.60
C GLU A 74 -13.87 -22.79 5.29
N GLY A 75 -13.27 -21.63 5.04
CA GLY A 75 -13.51 -20.86 3.81
C GLY A 75 -14.91 -20.25 3.71
N GLU A 76 -15.64 -20.10 4.82
CA GLU A 76 -17.04 -19.64 4.81
C GLU A 76 -17.17 -18.19 4.37
N LEU A 77 -16.34 -17.30 4.91
CA LEU A 77 -16.30 -15.91 4.49
C LEU A 77 -15.94 -15.82 3.01
N THR A 78 -14.89 -16.53 2.60
CA THR A 78 -14.46 -16.58 1.21
C THR A 78 -15.58 -17.10 0.30
N ARG A 79 -16.30 -18.15 0.72
CA ARG A 79 -17.43 -18.73 -0.02
C ARG A 79 -18.57 -17.72 -0.15
N TRP A 80 -18.98 -17.08 0.94
CA TRP A 80 -20.03 -16.06 0.92
C TRP A 80 -19.64 -14.88 0.02
N VAL A 81 -18.42 -14.33 0.14
CA VAL A 81 -17.92 -13.27 -0.75
C VAL A 81 -17.95 -13.71 -2.22
N ARG A 82 -17.64 -14.97 -2.52
CA ARG A 82 -17.65 -15.52 -3.88
C ARG A 82 -19.06 -15.71 -4.45
N THR A 83 -20.07 -15.95 -3.63
CA THR A 83 -21.39 -16.39 -4.12
C THR A 83 -22.55 -15.44 -3.85
N ALA A 84 -22.47 -14.57 -2.84
CA ALA A 84 -23.56 -13.66 -2.49
C ALA A 84 -23.87 -12.65 -3.61
N PRO A 85 -25.09 -12.08 -3.67
CA PRO A 85 -25.40 -10.94 -4.51
C PRO A 85 -24.47 -9.76 -4.23
N ILE A 86 -24.12 -8.98 -5.27
CA ILE A 86 -23.13 -7.90 -5.12
C ILE A 86 -23.64 -6.78 -4.21
N GLU A 87 -24.95 -6.51 -4.24
CA GLU A 87 -25.61 -5.54 -3.39
C GLU A 87 -25.51 -5.94 -1.91
N GLU A 88 -25.79 -7.21 -1.60
CA GLU A 88 -25.67 -7.76 -0.24
C GLU A 88 -24.23 -7.65 0.28
N LEU A 89 -23.23 -7.90 -0.58
CA LEU A 89 -21.82 -7.80 -0.21
C LEU A 89 -21.41 -6.38 0.16
N ILE A 90 -21.83 -5.40 -0.64
CA ILE A 90 -21.50 -3.99 -0.42
C ILE A 90 -22.20 -3.48 0.85
N ASP A 91 -23.48 -3.84 1.05
CA ASP A 91 -24.27 -3.41 2.20
C ASP A 91 -23.79 -4.03 3.52
N THR A 92 -23.46 -5.32 3.50
CA THR A 92 -23.01 -6.05 4.70
C THR A 92 -21.57 -5.67 5.08
N GLY A 93 -20.69 -5.51 4.09
CA GLY A 93 -19.31 -5.13 4.31
C GLY A 93 -18.55 -6.11 5.21
N GLY A 94 -17.62 -5.60 6.02
CA GLY A 94 -16.92 -6.41 7.03
C GLY A 94 -15.68 -7.17 6.55
N PHE A 95 -15.28 -7.03 5.29
CA PHE A 95 -14.13 -7.73 4.72
C PHE A 95 -13.20 -6.82 3.92
N ALA A 96 -12.03 -7.33 3.57
CA ALA A 96 -11.13 -6.76 2.58
C ALA A 96 -10.74 -7.79 1.54
N MET A 97 -10.43 -7.33 0.33
CA MET A 97 -9.95 -8.12 -0.79
C MET A 97 -8.59 -7.61 -1.26
N SER A 98 -7.72 -8.54 -1.63
CA SER A 98 -6.46 -8.22 -2.29
C SER A 98 -6.18 -9.19 -3.43
N ASN A 99 -5.70 -8.68 -4.56
CA ASN A 99 -5.23 -9.51 -5.67
C ASN A 99 -3.83 -9.07 -6.07
N PHE A 100 -2.91 -10.03 -6.24
CA PHE A 100 -1.50 -9.78 -6.54
C PHE A 100 -1.12 -10.15 -8.00
N GLU A 101 -2.04 -10.74 -8.76
CA GLU A 101 -1.83 -11.31 -10.09
C GLU A 101 -2.57 -10.50 -11.17
N LEU A 102 -2.32 -9.18 -11.22
CA LEU A 102 -3.09 -8.27 -12.08
C LEU A 102 -2.92 -8.55 -13.57
N SER A 103 -1.87 -9.29 -13.96
CA SER A 103 -1.64 -9.72 -15.35
C SER A 103 -2.80 -10.51 -15.94
N ARG A 104 -3.58 -11.20 -15.09
CA ARG A 104 -4.78 -11.94 -15.47
C ARG A 104 -5.89 -11.05 -16.05
N PHE A 105 -5.84 -9.75 -15.82
CA PHE A 105 -6.86 -8.79 -16.24
C PHE A 105 -6.36 -7.82 -17.35
N TYR A 106 -5.21 -8.09 -17.99
CA TYR A 106 -4.65 -7.22 -19.05
C TYR A 106 -5.12 -7.57 -20.46
N GLU A 107 -5.71 -8.74 -20.65
CA GLU A 107 -6.23 -9.15 -21.97
C GLU A 107 -7.34 -8.22 -22.48
N PRO A 108 -7.54 -8.11 -23.81
CA PRO A 108 -8.61 -7.31 -24.39
C PRO A 108 -9.97 -7.62 -23.74
N ASN A 109 -10.76 -6.56 -23.50
CA ASN A 109 -12.06 -6.57 -22.82
C ASN A 109 -12.04 -6.78 -21.30
N ASN A 110 -10.89 -7.00 -20.67
CA ASN A 110 -10.78 -6.94 -19.20
C ASN A 110 -10.59 -5.50 -18.71
N PHE A 111 -10.92 -5.27 -17.44
CA PHE A 111 -10.95 -3.91 -16.87
C PHE A 111 -9.57 -3.27 -16.69
N LEU A 112 -8.49 -4.06 -16.71
CA LEU A 112 -7.11 -3.55 -16.66
C LEU A 112 -6.40 -3.62 -18.02
N HIS A 113 -7.14 -3.77 -19.12
CA HIS A 113 -6.54 -3.88 -20.46
C HIS A 113 -5.55 -2.76 -20.78
N GLU A 114 -5.90 -1.50 -20.46
CA GLU A 114 -5.05 -0.34 -20.73
C GLU A 114 -4.00 -0.09 -19.62
N PHE A 115 -3.97 -0.88 -18.55
CA PHE A 115 -3.20 -0.54 -17.35
C PHE A 115 -1.69 -0.49 -17.59
N GLN A 116 -1.16 -1.38 -18.44
CA GLN A 116 0.26 -1.35 -18.79
C GLN A 116 0.61 -0.06 -19.55
N ASP A 117 -0.17 0.28 -20.58
CA ASP A 117 0.09 1.41 -21.47
C ASP A 117 -0.14 2.77 -20.79
N ARG A 118 -1.17 2.86 -19.94
CA ARG A 118 -1.55 4.11 -19.27
C ARG A 118 -0.74 4.38 -18.01
N ILE A 119 -0.38 3.33 -17.26
CA ILE A 119 0.19 3.48 -15.91
C ILE A 119 1.58 2.89 -15.82
N MET A 120 1.74 1.58 -16.03
CA MET A 120 3.00 0.90 -15.66
C MET A 120 4.18 1.29 -16.56
N ILE A 121 3.98 1.34 -17.88
CA ILE A 121 5.05 1.72 -18.82
C ILE A 121 5.45 3.19 -18.61
N PRO A 122 4.52 4.17 -18.56
CA PRO A 122 4.87 5.55 -18.28
C PRO A 122 5.56 5.73 -16.92
N TRP A 123 5.08 5.04 -15.87
CA TRP A 123 5.67 5.14 -14.53
C TRP A 123 7.11 4.63 -14.48
N ARG A 124 7.36 3.46 -15.05
CA ARG A 124 8.72 2.90 -15.17
C ARG A 124 9.62 3.79 -16.03
N THR A 125 9.08 4.37 -17.10
CA THR A 125 9.82 5.30 -17.96
C THR A 125 10.23 6.56 -17.20
N PHE A 126 9.30 7.16 -16.45
CA PHE A 126 9.58 8.30 -15.58
C PHE A 126 10.70 7.98 -14.58
N LEU A 127 10.57 6.88 -13.83
CA LEU A 127 11.59 6.45 -12.87
C LEU A 127 12.97 6.27 -13.53
N SER A 128 13.02 5.58 -14.68
CA SER A 128 14.27 5.35 -15.41
C SER A 128 14.92 6.65 -15.88
N GLN A 129 14.12 7.60 -16.40
CA GLN A 129 14.61 8.92 -16.84
C GLN A 129 15.18 9.74 -15.68
N GLN A 130 14.69 9.54 -14.45
CA GLN A 130 15.24 10.17 -13.26
C GLN A 130 16.44 9.40 -12.66
N GLY A 131 16.91 8.34 -13.34
CA GLY A 131 18.09 7.57 -12.91
C GLY A 131 17.79 6.54 -11.83
N TYR A 132 16.52 6.16 -11.64
CA TYR A 132 16.16 5.06 -10.76
C TYR A 132 16.21 3.72 -11.50
N THR A 133 16.56 2.68 -10.75
CA THR A 133 16.42 1.28 -11.17
C THR A 133 15.76 0.48 -10.06
N TRP A 134 15.16 -0.64 -10.37
CA TRP A 134 14.51 -1.53 -9.41
C TRP A 134 14.72 -2.99 -9.82
N GLN A 135 14.56 -3.90 -8.86
CA GLN A 135 14.48 -5.33 -9.13
C GLN A 135 13.03 -5.76 -9.34
N ARG A 136 12.11 -5.18 -8.57
CA ARG A 136 10.66 -5.40 -8.67
C ARG A 136 9.92 -4.08 -8.82
N CYS A 137 8.90 -4.07 -9.68
CA CYS A 137 7.93 -2.99 -9.85
C CYS A 137 6.57 -3.63 -10.21
N ALA A 138 5.89 -4.15 -9.20
CA ALA A 138 4.75 -5.06 -9.35
C ALA A 138 3.45 -4.43 -8.80
N PRO A 139 2.37 -4.37 -9.59
CA PRO A 139 1.11 -3.76 -9.19
C PRO A 139 0.16 -4.77 -8.51
N TYR A 140 -0.60 -4.31 -7.53
CA TYR A 140 -1.55 -5.07 -6.72
C TYR A 140 -2.84 -4.27 -6.50
N ILE A 141 -3.95 -4.97 -6.24
CA ILE A 141 -5.23 -4.33 -5.87
C ILE A 141 -5.50 -4.56 -4.40
N PHE A 142 -5.99 -3.51 -3.72
CA PHE A 142 -6.58 -3.60 -2.38
C PHE A 142 -7.94 -2.91 -2.34
N ILE A 143 -8.99 -3.68 -2.02
CA ILE A 143 -10.33 -3.18 -1.74
C ILE A 143 -10.64 -3.43 -0.26
N SER A 144 -11.07 -2.39 0.44
CA SER A 144 -11.49 -2.47 1.83
C SER A 144 -12.95 -2.06 1.92
N MET A 145 -13.79 -2.86 2.56
CA MET A 145 -15.15 -2.43 2.89
C MET A 145 -15.11 -1.27 3.89
N PRO A 146 -16.23 -0.54 4.07
CA PRO A 146 -16.25 0.62 4.96
C PRO A 146 -15.76 0.33 6.38
N GLY A 147 -14.96 1.24 6.94
CA GLY A 147 -14.45 1.19 8.31
C GLY A 147 -13.37 0.12 8.58
N ILE A 148 -13.01 -0.69 7.58
CA ILE A 148 -11.99 -1.73 7.74
C ILE A 148 -10.60 -1.13 7.90
N SER A 149 -9.87 -1.59 8.92
CA SER A 149 -8.48 -1.22 9.15
C SER A 149 -7.53 -2.37 8.80
N SER A 150 -6.38 -2.04 8.23
CA SER A 150 -5.27 -2.97 8.12
C SER A 150 -4.63 -3.22 9.48
N THR A 151 -3.87 -4.31 9.60
CA THR A 151 -2.93 -4.49 10.71
C THR A 151 -1.90 -3.35 10.72
N PHE A 152 -1.31 -3.10 11.89
CA PHE A 152 -0.08 -2.32 12.00
C PHE A 152 1.09 -3.14 11.46
N HIS A 153 1.83 -2.60 10.48
CA HIS A 153 2.92 -3.31 9.83
C HIS A 153 3.96 -2.38 9.19
N ALA A 154 5.07 -2.96 8.74
CA ALA A 154 6.07 -2.29 7.90
C ALA A 154 6.35 -3.15 6.66
N ASP A 155 6.34 -2.53 5.49
CA ASP A 155 6.54 -3.24 4.22
C ASP A 155 8.01 -3.45 3.91
N TYR A 156 8.36 -4.61 3.35
CA TYR A 156 9.70 -4.89 2.81
C TYR A 156 9.92 -4.31 1.41
N SER A 157 9.08 -3.35 1.00
CA SER A 157 9.18 -2.65 -0.27
C SER A 157 8.73 -1.22 -0.12
N HIS A 158 9.22 -0.34 -0.98
CA HIS A 158 8.49 0.91 -1.19
C HIS A 158 7.16 0.58 -1.86
N VAL A 159 6.10 1.30 -1.53
CA VAL A 159 4.79 1.08 -2.14
C VAL A 159 4.19 2.42 -2.56
N LEU A 160 3.93 2.57 -3.84
CA LEU A 160 3.07 3.65 -4.33
C LEU A 160 1.62 3.19 -4.18
N ALA A 161 0.84 3.83 -3.32
CA ALA A 161 -0.60 3.61 -3.22
C ALA A 161 -1.33 4.69 -4.03
N TRP A 162 -2.07 4.28 -5.05
CA TRP A 162 -2.95 5.15 -5.83
C TRP A 162 -4.39 4.88 -5.43
N GLN A 163 -5.06 5.87 -4.83
CA GLN A 163 -6.45 5.76 -4.41
C GLN A 163 -7.36 5.99 -5.61
N VAL A 164 -8.15 4.97 -5.96
CA VAL A 164 -8.96 4.96 -7.19
C VAL A 164 -10.43 5.27 -6.89
N TYR A 165 -10.97 4.74 -5.80
CA TYR A 165 -12.37 4.94 -5.40
C TYR A 165 -12.50 4.93 -3.87
N GLY A 166 -13.43 5.72 -3.33
CA GLY A 166 -13.60 5.88 -1.88
C GLY A 166 -12.39 6.53 -1.21
N GLU A 167 -12.40 6.54 0.12
CA GLU A 167 -11.35 7.18 0.93
C GLU A 167 -10.55 6.16 1.74
N LYS A 168 -9.24 6.39 1.87
CA LYS A 168 -8.37 5.69 2.84
C LYS A 168 -7.58 6.71 3.63
N THR A 169 -7.35 6.46 4.92
CA THR A 169 -6.41 7.23 5.73
C THR A 169 -5.19 6.37 6.00
N PHE A 170 -4.06 6.77 5.42
CA PHE A 170 -2.75 6.19 5.71
C PHE A 170 -2.18 6.85 6.95
N ASN A 171 -1.94 6.07 8.00
CA ASN A 171 -1.35 6.56 9.23
C ASN A 171 0.05 5.99 9.37
N GLY A 172 1.04 6.85 9.50
CA GLY A 172 2.39 6.49 9.90
C GLY A 172 2.83 7.36 11.07
N PHE A 173 4.13 7.39 11.33
CA PHE A 173 4.69 8.26 12.36
C PHE A 173 5.58 9.34 11.75
N TRP A 174 5.63 10.50 12.40
CA TRP A 174 6.59 11.55 12.07
C TRP A 174 8.03 11.10 12.32
N GLU A 175 8.26 10.35 13.40
CA GLU A 175 9.54 9.71 13.73
C GLU A 175 9.36 8.18 13.81
N PRO A 176 9.35 7.49 12.65
CA PRO A 176 9.20 6.03 12.56
C PRO A 176 10.09 5.23 13.50
N GLU A 177 11.35 5.64 13.62
CA GLU A 177 12.40 4.96 14.38
C GLU A 177 12.06 4.84 15.87
N LYS A 178 11.21 5.73 16.41
CA LYS A 178 10.74 5.66 17.81
C LYS A 178 9.85 4.44 18.07
N TYR A 179 9.13 3.98 17.05
CA TYR A 179 8.09 2.95 17.17
C TYR A 179 8.46 1.63 16.51
N ALA A 180 9.29 1.68 15.46
CA ALA A 180 9.87 0.51 14.83
C ALA A 180 11.31 0.84 14.42
N PRO A 181 12.29 0.71 15.34
CA PRO A 181 13.68 0.97 15.02
C PRO A 181 14.15 0.09 13.86
N ILE A 182 14.82 0.66 12.87
CA ILE A 182 15.25 -0.06 11.68
C ILE A 182 16.18 -1.23 12.02
N GLU A 183 16.97 -1.10 13.10
CA GLU A 183 17.79 -2.19 13.64
C GLU A 183 16.92 -3.36 14.14
N ASP A 184 15.81 -3.10 14.82
CA ASP A 184 14.92 -4.19 15.27
C ASP A 184 14.19 -4.84 14.10
N VAL A 185 13.71 -4.02 13.16
CA VAL A 185 12.96 -4.46 11.98
C VAL A 185 13.84 -5.31 11.05
N VAL A 186 15.01 -4.79 10.70
CA VAL A 186 15.96 -5.45 9.80
C VAL A 186 16.85 -6.39 10.60
N ILE A 187 17.68 -5.89 11.51
CA ILE A 187 18.78 -6.66 12.11
C ILE A 187 18.30 -7.74 13.10
N ARG A 188 17.12 -7.59 13.71
CA ARG A 188 16.56 -8.63 14.60
C ARG A 188 15.44 -9.46 13.96
N GLY A 189 15.07 -9.15 12.72
CA GLY A 189 13.99 -9.83 11.99
C GLY A 189 12.60 -9.65 12.62
N LYS A 190 12.39 -8.56 13.37
CA LYS A 190 11.15 -8.27 14.11
C LYS A 190 10.36 -7.14 13.47
N ALA A 191 10.11 -7.23 12.16
CA ALA A 191 9.22 -6.27 11.53
C ALA A 191 7.85 -6.25 12.24
N PRO A 192 7.30 -5.06 12.54
CA PRO A 192 6.03 -4.97 13.22
C PRO A 192 4.97 -5.68 12.39
N ARG A 193 4.17 -6.52 13.05
CA ARG A 193 2.94 -7.07 12.51
C ARG A 193 2.01 -7.37 13.66
N SER A 194 1.02 -6.52 13.87
CA SER A 194 0.03 -6.67 14.93
C SER A 194 -1.34 -6.18 14.47
N ILE A 195 -2.40 -6.82 14.95
CA ILE A 195 -3.77 -6.37 14.69
C ILE A 195 -3.98 -5.00 15.34
N GLU A 196 -3.48 -4.84 16.56
CA GLU A 196 -3.56 -3.58 17.29
C GLU A 196 -2.38 -2.66 16.96
N VAL A 197 -2.67 -1.37 16.82
CA VAL A 197 -1.64 -0.34 16.73
C VAL A 197 -1.00 -0.18 18.11
N PRO A 198 0.34 -0.23 18.24
CA PRO A 198 1.02 -0.04 19.52
C PRO A 198 0.62 1.28 20.19
N ALA A 199 0.68 1.30 21.53
CA ALA A 199 0.46 2.53 22.28
C ALA A 199 1.40 3.65 21.79
N HIS A 200 0.84 4.80 21.45
CA HIS A 200 1.56 5.93 20.88
C HIS A 200 0.98 7.26 21.35
N ASP A 201 1.78 8.33 21.28
CA ASP A 201 1.25 9.68 21.41
C ASP A 201 0.52 10.05 20.10
N PRO A 202 -0.77 10.43 20.12
CA PRO A 202 -1.48 10.86 18.91
C PRO A 202 -0.77 11.99 18.15
N LYS A 203 0.05 12.81 18.83
CA LYS A 203 0.82 13.87 18.19
C LYS A 203 1.91 13.32 17.26
N ASP A 204 2.39 12.10 17.50
CA ASP A 204 3.43 11.45 16.71
C ASP A 204 2.93 10.87 15.40
N VAL A 205 1.60 10.78 15.23
CA VAL A 205 0.99 10.23 14.03
C VAL A 205 1.03 11.26 12.89
N LEU A 206 1.40 10.80 11.71
CA LEU A 206 1.33 11.51 10.46
C LEU A 206 0.29 10.82 9.57
N SER A 207 -0.89 11.44 9.43
CA SER A 207 -2.05 10.86 8.75
C SER A 207 -2.33 11.53 7.42
N TYR A 208 -2.35 10.74 6.35
CA TYR A 208 -2.71 11.16 5.00
C TYR A 208 -4.09 10.65 4.65
N LYS A 209 -5.09 11.54 4.63
CA LYS A 209 -6.41 11.22 4.10
C LYS A 209 -6.35 11.27 2.58
N MET A 210 -6.50 10.12 1.94
CA MET A 210 -6.46 9.92 0.49
C MET A 210 -7.86 9.82 -0.08
N LYS A 211 -8.11 10.60 -1.12
CA LYS A 211 -9.31 10.62 -1.95
C LYS A 211 -9.01 10.05 -3.34
N PRO A 212 -10.04 9.74 -4.15
CA PRO A 212 -9.82 9.32 -5.54
C PRO A 212 -8.90 10.28 -6.29
N GLY A 213 -7.83 9.74 -6.89
CA GLY A 213 -6.78 10.49 -7.58
C GLY A 213 -5.53 10.75 -6.74
N ASP A 214 -5.61 10.68 -5.41
CA ASP A 214 -4.44 10.88 -4.55
C ASP A 214 -3.46 9.71 -4.68
N VAL A 215 -2.16 10.04 -4.65
CA VAL A 215 -1.07 9.08 -4.73
C VAL A 215 -0.12 9.29 -3.56
N LEU A 216 0.11 8.23 -2.79
CA LEU A 216 1.00 8.23 -1.65
C LEU A 216 2.17 7.28 -1.88
N TRP A 217 3.38 7.73 -1.60
CA TRP A 217 4.56 6.89 -1.50
C TRP A 217 4.75 6.46 -0.05
N ASN A 218 4.54 5.16 0.19
CA ASN A 218 4.91 4.48 1.42
C ASN A 218 6.39 4.09 1.36
N GLN A 219 7.15 4.53 2.36
CA GLN A 219 8.57 4.25 2.44
C GLN A 219 8.83 2.82 2.92
N LEU A 220 9.86 2.19 2.35
CA LEU A 220 10.29 0.85 2.74
C LEU A 220 10.61 0.81 4.24
N LEU A 221 10.04 -0.19 4.91
CA LEU A 221 10.15 -0.46 6.34
C LEU A 221 9.58 0.64 7.25
N THR A 222 8.74 1.53 6.71
CA THR A 222 8.05 2.52 7.52
C THR A 222 6.81 1.90 8.17
N PRO A 223 6.72 1.87 9.52
CA PRO A 223 5.57 1.37 10.26
C PRO A 223 4.33 2.22 9.98
N HIS A 224 3.24 1.55 9.60
CA HIS A 224 1.99 2.21 9.25
C HIS A 224 0.77 1.29 9.44
N TRP A 225 -0.39 1.90 9.39
CA TRP A 225 -1.69 1.24 9.27
C TRP A 225 -2.64 2.09 8.43
N VAL A 226 -3.58 1.45 7.77
CA VAL A 226 -4.52 2.10 6.85
C VAL A 226 -5.94 1.87 7.34
N VAL A 227 -6.77 2.90 7.29
CA VAL A 227 -8.18 2.83 7.68
C VAL A 227 -9.03 3.26 6.49
N ALA A 228 -9.97 2.41 6.06
CA ALA A 228 -10.95 2.78 5.04
C ALA A 228 -11.97 3.79 5.59
N GLY A 229 -12.49 4.66 4.72
CA GLY A 229 -13.61 5.53 5.04
C GLY A 229 -14.86 4.75 5.48
N ILE A 230 -15.82 5.42 6.11
CA ILE A 230 -16.99 4.77 6.74
C ILE A 230 -18.22 4.68 5.83
N ASP A 231 -18.23 5.38 4.70
CA ASP A 231 -19.43 5.56 3.89
C ASP A 231 -19.50 4.58 2.71
N GLU A 232 -18.36 4.24 2.10
CA GLU A 232 -18.29 3.45 0.87
C GLU A 232 -17.02 2.57 0.81
N PRO A 233 -17.00 1.51 -0.02
CA PRO A 233 -15.80 0.73 -0.24
C PRO A 233 -14.63 1.60 -0.71
N ALA A 234 -13.42 1.25 -0.27
CA ALA A 234 -12.21 1.96 -0.63
C ALA A 234 -11.28 1.09 -1.48
N PHE A 235 -10.99 1.53 -2.70
CA PHE A 235 -10.19 0.81 -3.68
C PHE A 235 -8.91 1.58 -4.00
N SER A 236 -7.77 0.91 -3.85
CA SER A 236 -6.47 1.40 -4.31
C SER A 236 -5.77 0.38 -5.20
N ILE A 237 -4.98 0.89 -6.13
CA ILE A 237 -3.94 0.12 -6.82
C ILE A 237 -2.63 0.49 -6.16
N ASN A 238 -1.89 -0.52 -5.70
CA ASN A 238 -0.61 -0.36 -5.05
C ASN A 238 0.49 -0.89 -5.97
N ILE A 239 1.57 -0.15 -6.18
CA ILE A 239 2.73 -0.61 -6.95
C ILE A 239 3.90 -0.77 -5.99
N SER A 240 4.34 -2.00 -5.80
CA SER A 240 5.49 -2.34 -4.96
C SER A 240 6.79 -2.19 -5.72
N HIS A 241 7.74 -1.45 -5.16
CA HIS A 241 9.10 -1.26 -5.66
C HIS A 241 10.10 -1.87 -4.69
N GLY A 242 10.81 -2.90 -5.16
CA GLY A 242 11.84 -3.59 -4.40
C GLY A 242 13.22 -3.46 -5.05
N GLY A 243 14.25 -3.30 -4.25
CA GLY A 243 15.63 -3.16 -4.73
C GLY A 243 15.85 -1.83 -5.44
N VAL A 244 15.19 -0.77 -4.97
CA VAL A 244 15.27 0.56 -5.59
C VAL A 244 16.66 1.14 -5.41
N ARG A 245 17.24 1.60 -6.52
CA ARG A 245 18.50 2.35 -6.55
C ARG A 245 18.30 3.66 -7.28
N HIS A 246 19.05 4.68 -6.88
CA HIS A 246 19.20 5.92 -7.63
C HIS A 246 20.67 6.07 -8.01
N ARG A 247 20.95 6.19 -9.32
CA ARG A 247 22.31 6.27 -9.87
C ARG A 247 23.23 5.15 -9.37
N GLY A 248 22.70 3.93 -9.33
CA GLY A 248 23.43 2.72 -8.92
C GLY A 248 23.53 2.48 -7.40
N MET A 249 23.13 3.44 -6.55
CA MET A 249 23.18 3.30 -5.10
C MET A 249 21.81 2.97 -4.52
N PHE A 250 21.75 2.01 -3.61
CA PHE A 250 20.54 1.73 -2.84
C PHE A 250 20.14 2.92 -1.97
N LEU A 251 18.83 3.10 -1.77
CA LEU A 251 18.29 4.03 -0.78
C LEU A 251 18.63 3.55 0.66
N ALA A 252 18.48 4.41 1.66
CA ALA A 252 19.00 4.15 3.02
C ALA A 252 18.49 2.82 3.62
N ASN A 253 17.17 2.62 3.66
CA ASN A 253 16.59 1.39 4.22
C ASN A 253 16.80 0.17 3.30
N GLU A 254 16.81 0.38 1.97
CA GLU A 254 17.16 -0.66 0.99
C GLU A 254 18.58 -1.19 1.24
N LYS A 255 19.56 -0.30 1.46
CA LYS A 255 20.94 -0.68 1.73
C LYS A 255 21.03 -1.58 2.97
N LEU A 256 20.41 -1.18 4.08
CA LEU A 256 20.41 -1.95 5.33
C LEU A 256 19.77 -3.34 5.14
N LEU A 257 18.64 -3.40 4.45
CA LEU A 257 17.96 -4.65 4.16
C LEU A 257 18.83 -5.61 3.32
N ARG A 258 19.54 -5.07 2.32
CA ARG A 258 20.42 -5.86 1.44
C ARG A 258 21.67 -6.34 2.16
N GLU A 259 22.27 -5.53 3.02
CA GLU A 259 23.41 -5.93 3.87
C GLU A 259 23.03 -7.09 4.81
N ARG A 260 21.80 -7.07 5.36
CA ARG A 260 21.27 -8.22 6.11
C ARG A 260 21.19 -9.46 5.25
N TRP A 261 20.56 -9.39 4.08
CA TRP A 261 20.38 -10.59 3.24
C TRP A 261 21.70 -11.15 2.71
N GLN A 262 22.72 -10.32 2.53
CA GLN A 262 24.06 -10.81 2.24
C GLN A 262 24.68 -11.55 3.43
N SER A 263 24.40 -11.10 4.66
CA SER A 263 24.92 -11.72 5.89
C SER A 263 24.13 -12.95 6.32
N TYR A 264 22.84 -13.01 5.97
CA TYR A 264 21.88 -14.05 6.31
C TYR A 264 21.10 -14.46 5.03
N PRO A 265 21.75 -15.13 4.07
CA PRO A 265 21.13 -15.45 2.78
C PRO A 265 19.92 -16.38 2.90
N ASP A 266 19.88 -17.23 3.94
CA ASP A 266 18.73 -18.08 4.23
C ASP A 266 17.52 -17.27 4.75
N GLU A 267 17.75 -16.05 5.20
CA GLU A 267 16.71 -15.08 5.59
C GLU A 267 16.42 -14.05 4.51
N ALA A 268 16.96 -14.19 3.29
CA ALA A 268 16.51 -13.40 2.16
C ALA A 268 15.03 -13.73 1.94
N TRP A 269 14.16 -12.99 2.64
CA TRP A 269 12.80 -13.42 2.97
C TRP A 269 12.15 -13.97 1.72
N VAL A 270 11.75 -15.24 1.82
CA VAL A 270 11.39 -16.14 0.71
C VAL A 270 10.21 -15.62 -0.14
N ASP A 271 9.68 -14.44 0.17
CA ASP A 271 8.57 -13.76 -0.48
C ASP A 271 8.93 -12.39 -1.10
N ASP A 272 10.13 -11.81 -0.87
CA ASP A 272 10.53 -10.55 -1.53
C ASP A 272 11.10 -10.77 -2.95
N LEU A 273 11.27 -12.02 -3.37
CA LEU A 273 11.67 -12.42 -4.73
C LEU A 273 10.56 -13.15 -5.50
N ARG A 274 9.41 -13.41 -4.87
CA ARG A 274 8.24 -13.94 -5.56
C ARG A 274 7.36 -12.74 -5.92
N TYR A 275 7.12 -12.62 -7.22
CA TYR A 275 6.50 -11.51 -7.97
C TYR A 275 7.46 -10.41 -8.41
#